data_AF-A0ABD6DID7-F1
#
_entry.id   AF-A0ABD6DID7-F1
#
_cell.length_a   1.000
_cell.length_b   1.000
_cell.length_c   1.000
_cell.angle_alpha   90.00
_cell.angle_beta   90.00
_cell.angle_gamma   90.00
#
_symmetry.space_group_name_H-M   'P 1'
#
loop_
_entity.id
_entity.type
_entity.pdbx_description
1 polymer ?
#
loop_
_entity_poly.entity_id
_entity_poly.type
_entity_poly.pdbx_seq_one_letter_code
_entity_poly.pdbx_strand_id
1 'polypeptide(L)'
;MRRRALCRSLVTGAVLLAGCSRRPGDQPGADQQPPQTEPPVPTTDGSGDPTTEATRRAGEGLSVGLETDETDDEFLVTAVVANNRESMVDLTLVAVWTRDGERLERARRVRLAAGATGRYEFTFERVGSISFEWRDPGASTSLGGGSRRAPRPSRR
;
A
#
# COMPACT_ATOMS: atom_id res chain seq x y z
N MET A 1 18.90 -35.01 14.65
CA MET A 1 18.56 -33.61 14.96
C MET A 1 17.04 -33.45 14.97
N ARG A 2 16.54 -32.60 15.86
CA ARG A 2 15.19 -32.62 16.45
C ARG A 2 14.12 -32.03 15.51
N ARG A 3 12.98 -32.73 15.38
CA ARG A 3 11.77 -32.30 14.67
C ARG A 3 11.11 -31.16 15.46
N ARG A 4 10.92 -29.99 14.86
CA ARG A 4 10.20 -28.85 15.46
C ARG A 4 8.81 -28.77 14.83
N ALA A 5 7.79 -29.07 15.64
CA ALA A 5 6.38 -28.88 15.31
C ALA A 5 6.00 -27.40 15.50
N LEU A 6 5.38 -26.82 14.48
CA LEU A 6 4.81 -25.47 14.51
C LEU A 6 3.40 -25.55 15.10
N CYS A 7 3.22 -25.06 16.32
CA CYS A 7 1.90 -24.84 16.90
C CYS A 7 1.27 -23.59 16.27
N ARG A 8 0.21 -23.81 15.49
CA ARG A 8 -0.72 -22.78 15.00
C ARG A 8 -1.65 -22.39 16.15
N SER A 9 -1.54 -21.18 16.68
CA SER A 9 -2.53 -20.63 17.60
C SER A 9 -3.63 -19.90 16.81
N LEU A 10 -4.82 -20.50 16.80
CA LEU A 10 -6.09 -19.86 16.44
C LEU A 10 -6.53 -18.97 17.62
N VAL A 11 -6.75 -17.67 17.38
CA VAL A 11 -7.42 -16.79 18.35
C VAL A 11 -8.87 -16.63 17.92
N THR A 12 -9.76 -17.33 18.63
CA THR A 12 -11.21 -17.20 18.53
C THR A 12 -11.67 -16.08 19.46
N GLY A 13 -12.52 -15.18 18.95
CA GLY A 13 -12.93 -13.96 19.64
C GLY A 13 -13.92 -14.12 20.80
N ALA A 14 -14.23 -12.98 21.44
CA ALA A 14 -15.44 -12.78 22.21
C ALA A 14 -15.80 -11.29 22.20
N VAL A 15 -16.92 -10.95 21.58
CA VAL A 15 -17.65 -9.70 21.76
C VAL A 15 -18.62 -9.90 22.93
N LEU A 16 -18.56 -9.02 23.94
CA LEU A 16 -19.65 -8.88 24.91
C LEU A 16 -20.09 -7.42 24.95
N LEU A 17 -21.34 -7.23 24.57
CA LEU A 17 -22.15 -6.04 24.76
C LEU A 17 -22.77 -6.06 26.17
N ALA A 18 -23.11 -4.85 26.61
CA ALA A 18 -24.13 -4.47 27.60
C ALA A 18 -23.70 -4.24 29.06
N GLY A 19 -24.14 -3.10 29.59
CA GLY A 19 -24.55 -2.99 31.00
C GLY A 19 -24.29 -1.65 31.69
N CYS A 20 -25.16 -0.67 31.49
CA CYS A 20 -25.26 0.54 32.31
C CYS A 20 -25.78 0.24 33.73
N SER A 21 -25.25 0.89 34.78
CA SER A 21 -25.96 1.25 36.03
C SER A 21 -25.18 2.26 36.89
N ARG A 22 -25.81 3.42 37.18
CA ARG A 22 -25.54 4.44 38.24
C ARG A 22 -25.62 3.79 39.65
N ARG A 23 -25.14 4.28 40.81
CA ARG A 23 -24.87 5.60 41.48
C ARG A 23 -24.32 5.24 42.93
N PRO A 24 -24.31 6.11 43.97
CA PRO A 24 -23.73 7.46 44.22
C PRO A 24 -22.80 7.48 45.47
N GLY A 25 -21.94 8.49 45.63
CA GLY A 25 -21.35 8.81 46.94
C GLY A 25 -20.14 9.74 46.88
N ASP A 26 -20.20 10.83 47.65
CA ASP A 26 -19.10 11.72 48.07
C ASP A 26 -18.39 12.64 47.04
N GLN A 27 -18.84 13.90 47.00
CA GLN A 27 -17.96 15.07 46.93
C GLN A 27 -17.98 15.71 48.33
N PRO A 28 -16.87 16.25 48.89
CA PRO A 28 -16.33 17.52 48.38
C PRO A 28 -14.81 17.75 48.62
N GLY A 29 -14.21 18.75 47.95
CA GLY A 29 -12.93 19.32 48.40
C GLY A 29 -12.06 19.95 47.32
N ALA A 30 -12.13 21.29 47.24
CA ALA A 30 -11.13 22.30 46.88
C ALA A 30 -9.90 21.98 45.98
N ASP A 31 -9.67 22.96 45.08
CA ASP A 31 -8.39 23.36 44.48
C ASP A 31 -7.68 22.38 43.54
N GLN A 32 -7.84 22.61 42.23
CA GLN A 32 -6.77 23.03 41.30
C GLN A 32 -7.25 22.87 39.85
N GLN A 33 -7.33 23.98 39.12
CA GLN A 33 -7.58 24.00 37.68
C GLN A 33 -6.26 23.74 36.94
N PRO A 34 -6.15 22.74 36.05
CA PRO A 34 -5.23 22.78 34.92
C PRO A 34 -5.90 23.55 33.76
N PRO A 35 -5.14 24.25 32.91
CA PRO A 35 -5.69 25.13 31.88
C PRO A 35 -6.62 24.38 30.94
N GLN A 36 -7.75 25.00 30.59
CA GLN A 36 -8.58 24.59 29.46
C GLN A 36 -7.74 24.81 28.19
N THR A 37 -7.00 23.79 27.77
CA THR A 37 -6.50 23.72 26.41
C THR A 37 -7.73 23.59 25.53
N GLU A 38 -8.09 24.67 24.83
CA GLU A 38 -9.03 24.64 23.71
C GLU A 38 -8.74 23.38 22.89
N PRO A 39 -9.76 22.55 22.55
CA PRO A 39 -9.54 21.47 21.60
C PRO A 39 -8.97 22.11 20.33
N PRO A 40 -7.84 21.62 19.78
CA PRO A 40 -7.39 22.12 18.50
C PRO A 40 -8.55 21.96 17.52
N VAL A 41 -8.97 23.09 16.94
CA VAL A 41 -9.83 23.11 15.74
C VAL A 41 -9.39 21.97 14.83
N PRO A 42 -10.30 21.11 14.33
CA PRO A 42 -9.93 20.17 13.30
C PRO A 42 -9.75 20.96 12.01
N THR A 43 -8.64 21.69 11.90
CA THR A 43 -8.11 22.14 10.63
C THR A 43 -7.07 21.12 10.22
N THR A 44 -7.52 20.08 9.54
CA THR A 44 -6.73 19.55 8.43
C THR A 44 -7.74 19.17 7.36
N ASP A 45 -7.93 20.12 6.46
CA ASP A 45 -8.20 19.87 5.05
C ASP A 45 -7.10 18.91 4.56
N GLY A 46 -7.35 17.63 4.78
CA GLY A 46 -6.55 16.57 4.21
C GLY A 46 -7.11 16.37 2.82
N SER A 47 -6.64 17.16 1.85
CA SER A 47 -6.53 16.68 0.48
C SER A 47 -5.68 15.41 0.52
N GLY A 48 -6.33 14.29 0.85
CA GLY A 48 -5.78 12.97 0.61
C GLY A 48 -5.52 12.93 -0.87
N ASP A 49 -4.25 12.85 -1.24
CA ASP A 49 -3.85 12.86 -2.64
C ASP A 49 -4.74 11.85 -3.38
N PRO A 50 -5.65 12.32 -4.25
CA PRO A 50 -6.73 11.46 -4.77
C PRO A 50 -6.14 10.26 -5.51
N THR A 51 -4.89 10.39 -5.98
CA THR A 51 -4.07 9.34 -6.56
C THR A 51 -3.78 8.20 -5.60
N THR A 52 -3.44 8.49 -4.34
CA THR A 52 -3.13 7.47 -3.31
C THR A 52 -4.40 6.71 -2.91
N GLU A 53 -5.52 7.41 -2.77
CA GLU A 53 -6.80 6.78 -2.45
C GLU A 53 -7.33 5.94 -3.62
N ALA A 54 -7.24 6.43 -4.86
CA ALA A 54 -7.58 5.67 -6.06
C ALA A 54 -6.73 4.40 -6.20
N THR A 55 -5.42 4.51 -5.94
CA THR A 55 -4.49 3.37 -5.93
C THR A 55 -4.87 2.32 -4.87
N ARG A 56 -5.25 2.75 -3.66
CA ARG A 56 -5.73 1.85 -2.60
C ARG A 56 -7.03 1.15 -2.99
N ARG A 57 -7.98 1.87 -3.59
CA ARG A 57 -9.26 1.29 -4.07
C ARG A 57 -9.05 0.31 -5.22
N ALA A 58 -8.17 0.63 -6.17
CA ALA A 58 -7.84 -0.28 -7.28
C ALA A 58 -7.35 -1.64 -6.76
N GLY A 59 -6.54 -1.63 -5.70
CA GLY A 59 -6.00 -2.83 -5.05
C GLY A 59 -6.94 -3.58 -4.10
N GLU A 60 -8.16 -3.10 -3.85
CA GLU A 60 -9.05 -3.69 -2.85
C GLU A 60 -9.32 -5.18 -3.13
N GLY A 61 -9.26 -6.07 -2.15
CA GLY A 61 -9.46 -7.51 -2.39
C GLY A 61 -8.32 -8.21 -3.17
N LEU A 62 -7.22 -7.51 -3.47
CA LEU A 62 -5.97 -8.12 -3.91
C LEU A 62 -4.99 -8.19 -2.73
N SER A 63 -4.17 -9.24 -2.71
CA SER A 63 -3.06 -9.37 -1.77
C SER A 63 -1.76 -9.50 -2.52
N VAL A 64 -0.70 -8.85 -2.03
CA VAL A 64 0.65 -8.93 -2.62
C VAL A 64 1.63 -9.42 -1.58
N GLY A 65 2.23 -10.58 -1.84
CA GLY A 65 3.42 -11.06 -1.14
C GLY A 65 4.69 -10.61 -1.86
N LEU A 66 5.77 -10.45 -1.10
CA LEU A 66 7.09 -10.08 -1.60
C LEU A 66 8.05 -11.25 -1.36
N GLU A 67 8.69 -11.70 -2.43
CA GLU A 67 9.86 -12.58 -2.38
C GLU A 67 11.02 -11.85 -3.07
N THR A 68 12.21 -11.97 -2.52
CA THR A 68 13.41 -11.33 -3.06
C THR A 68 14.53 -12.34 -3.17
N ASP A 69 15.26 -12.25 -4.28
CA ASP A 69 16.50 -12.99 -4.52
C ASP A 69 17.58 -12.00 -4.93
N GLU A 70 18.77 -12.16 -4.38
CA GLU A 70 19.91 -11.27 -4.63
C GLU A 70 21.04 -12.09 -5.24
N THR A 71 21.51 -11.61 -6.37
CA THR A 71 22.72 -12.09 -7.05
C THR A 71 23.75 -10.97 -7.08
N ASP A 72 25.01 -11.27 -7.41
CA ASP A 72 26.09 -10.28 -7.46
C ASP A 72 25.79 -9.08 -8.39
N ASP A 73 24.99 -9.29 -9.44
CA ASP A 73 24.71 -8.29 -10.48
C ASP A 73 23.26 -7.76 -10.44
N GLU A 74 22.35 -8.44 -9.72
CA GLU A 74 20.92 -8.20 -9.83
C GLU A 74 20.15 -8.46 -8.53
N PHE A 75 19.20 -7.58 -8.24
CA PHE A 75 18.18 -7.75 -7.21
C PHE A 75 16.84 -8.10 -7.86
N LEU A 76 16.46 -9.37 -7.76
CA LEU A 76 15.21 -9.91 -8.27
C LEU A 76 14.11 -9.78 -7.20
N VAL A 77 13.00 -9.18 -7.61
CA VAL A 77 11.82 -8.96 -6.79
C VAL A 77 10.65 -9.70 -7.43
N THR A 78 10.13 -10.71 -6.74
CA THR A 78 8.93 -11.43 -7.17
C THR A 78 7.73 -10.99 -6.34
N ALA A 79 6.75 -10.38 -7.00
CA ALA A 79 5.46 -10.09 -6.42
C ALA A 79 4.52 -11.29 -6.60
N VAL A 80 4.06 -11.87 -5.49
CA VAL A 80 3.05 -12.94 -5.50
C VAL A 80 1.69 -12.31 -5.27
N VAL A 81 0.88 -12.21 -6.32
CA VAL A 81 -0.42 -11.53 -6.27
C VAL A 81 -1.53 -12.56 -6.19
N ALA A 82 -2.39 -12.46 -5.17
CA ALA A 82 -3.63 -13.22 -5.09
C ALA A 82 -4.83 -12.32 -5.36
N ASN A 83 -5.72 -12.77 -6.24
CA ASN A 83 -7.02 -12.17 -6.45
C ASN A 83 -8.07 -12.83 -5.56
N ASN A 84 -8.43 -12.19 -4.45
CA ASN A 84 -9.43 -12.71 -3.52
C ASN A 84 -10.86 -12.27 -3.89
N ARG A 85 -11.04 -11.61 -5.04
CA ARG A 85 -12.36 -11.23 -5.55
C ARG A 85 -13.03 -12.42 -6.26
N GLU A 86 -14.34 -12.35 -6.36
CA GLU A 86 -15.17 -13.30 -7.13
C GLU A 86 -15.19 -13.00 -8.63
N SER A 87 -14.48 -11.96 -9.07
CA SER A 87 -14.39 -11.53 -10.46
C SER A 87 -12.95 -11.46 -10.94
N MET A 88 -12.77 -11.53 -12.27
CA MET A 88 -11.47 -11.29 -12.90
C MET A 88 -11.02 -9.85 -12.66
N VAL A 89 -9.72 -9.67 -12.46
CA VAL A 89 -9.09 -8.35 -12.40
C VAL A 89 -8.14 -8.15 -13.58
N ASP A 90 -8.03 -6.90 -14.01
CA ASP A 90 -7.07 -6.42 -15.00
C ASP A 90 -6.58 -5.05 -14.54
N LEU A 91 -5.38 -5.01 -13.95
CA LEU A 91 -4.78 -3.82 -13.34
C LEU A 91 -3.28 -3.74 -13.69
N THR A 92 -2.67 -2.61 -13.39
CA THR A 92 -1.22 -2.44 -13.46
C THR A 92 -0.62 -2.52 -12.06
N LEU A 93 0.26 -3.48 -11.83
CA LEU A 93 1.09 -3.54 -10.63
C LEU A 93 2.36 -2.72 -10.86
N VAL A 94 2.64 -1.78 -9.97
CA VAL A 94 3.86 -0.97 -9.99
C VAL A 94 4.73 -1.36 -8.80
N ALA A 95 5.91 -1.92 -9.09
CA ALA A 95 6.96 -2.10 -8.12
C ALA A 95 7.75 -0.78 -7.99
N VAL A 96 7.78 -0.24 -6.78
CA VAL A 96 8.48 0.98 -6.42
C VAL A 96 9.72 0.59 -5.61
N TRP A 97 10.88 0.86 -6.17
CA TRP A 97 12.16 0.69 -5.51
C TRP A 97 12.67 2.04 -5.00
N THR A 98 13.16 2.07 -3.76
CA THR A 98 13.79 3.26 -3.18
C THR A 98 15.09 2.92 -2.46
N ARG A 99 16.12 3.74 -2.71
CA ARG A 99 17.43 3.64 -2.05
C ARG A 99 18.15 4.98 -2.16
N ASP A 100 18.82 5.43 -1.11
CA ASP A 100 19.69 6.61 -1.14
C ASP A 100 19.04 7.89 -1.71
N GLY A 101 17.71 8.03 -1.56
CA GLY A 101 16.92 9.14 -2.12
C GLY A 101 16.50 8.96 -3.59
N GLU A 102 16.98 7.93 -4.26
CA GLU A 102 16.55 7.52 -5.59
C GLU A 102 15.24 6.72 -5.51
N ARG A 103 14.35 6.93 -6.48
CA ARG A 103 13.09 6.18 -6.65
C ARG A 103 13.00 5.69 -8.09
N LEU A 104 12.84 4.39 -8.26
CA LEU A 104 12.63 3.75 -9.57
C LEU A 104 11.31 2.98 -9.57
N GLU A 105 10.54 3.12 -10.65
CA GLU A 105 9.27 2.42 -10.82
C GLU A 105 9.34 1.46 -11.99
N ARG A 106 8.84 0.24 -11.78
CA ARG A 106 8.65 -0.76 -12.84
C ARG A 106 7.19 -1.21 -12.81
N ALA A 107 6.51 -1.12 -13.95
CA ALA A 107 5.09 -1.43 -14.07
C ALA A 107 4.87 -2.71 -14.88
N ARG A 108 3.90 -3.53 -14.45
CA ARG A 108 3.50 -4.75 -15.16
C ARG A 108 1.98 -4.92 -15.13
N ARG A 109 1.40 -5.28 -16.27
CA ARG A 109 -0.03 -5.60 -16.35
C ARG A 109 -0.31 -6.95 -15.70
N VAL A 110 -1.28 -6.97 -14.81
CA VAL A 110 -1.74 -8.11 -14.03
C VAL A 110 -3.17 -8.42 -14.45
N ARG A 111 -3.36 -9.58 -15.08
CA ARG A 111 -4.68 -10.13 -15.37
C ARG A 111 -4.83 -11.46 -14.65
N LEU A 112 -5.73 -11.52 -13.68
CA LEU A 112 -5.93 -12.70 -12.83
C LEU A 112 -7.42 -13.05 -12.78
N ALA A 113 -7.74 -14.33 -12.96
CA ALA A 113 -9.08 -14.85 -12.75
C ALA A 113 -9.48 -14.73 -11.26
N ALA A 114 -10.77 -14.86 -10.98
CA ALA A 114 -11.29 -14.92 -9.62
C ALA A 114 -10.60 -16.03 -8.82
N GLY A 115 -10.15 -15.74 -7.60
CA GLY A 115 -9.45 -16.70 -6.74
C GLY A 115 -8.04 -17.09 -7.18
N ALA A 116 -7.53 -16.59 -8.31
CA ALA A 116 -6.24 -17.01 -8.84
C ALA A 116 -5.06 -16.31 -8.17
N THR A 117 -3.90 -16.98 -8.15
CA THR A 117 -2.61 -16.40 -7.73
C THR A 117 -1.65 -16.37 -8.92
N GLY A 118 -0.93 -15.26 -9.09
CA GLY A 118 0.10 -15.09 -10.10
C GLY A 118 1.42 -14.60 -9.49
N ARG A 119 2.52 -14.80 -10.22
CA ARG A 119 3.86 -14.36 -9.84
C ARG A 119 4.36 -13.36 -10.89
N TYR A 120 4.89 -12.24 -10.44
CA TYR A 120 5.34 -11.15 -11.31
C TYR A 120 6.73 -10.69 -10.88
N GLU A 121 7.70 -10.92 -11.75
CA GLU A 121 9.10 -10.59 -11.52
C GLU A 121 9.43 -9.16 -11.98
N PHE A 122 10.24 -8.49 -11.16
CA PHE A 122 10.84 -7.19 -11.38
C PHE A 122 12.32 -7.27 -11.03
N THR A 123 13.15 -6.67 -11.88
CA THR A 123 14.60 -6.69 -11.76
C THR A 123 15.10 -5.28 -11.49
N PHE A 124 16.00 -5.16 -10.51
CA PHE A 124 16.70 -3.94 -10.14
C PHE A 124 18.20 -4.21 -10.08
N GLU A 125 19.02 -3.21 -10.41
CA GLU A 125 20.49 -3.36 -10.41
C GLU A 125 21.06 -3.54 -9.00
N ARG A 126 20.34 -3.10 -7.96
CA ARG A 126 20.81 -3.09 -6.57
C ARG A 126 19.67 -3.32 -5.60
N VAL A 127 20.02 -3.85 -4.43
CA VAL A 127 19.11 -4.00 -3.29
C VAL A 127 18.57 -2.65 -2.84
N GLY A 128 17.29 -2.59 -2.51
CA GLY A 128 16.66 -1.40 -1.96
C GLY A 128 15.32 -1.75 -1.30
N SER A 129 14.65 -0.72 -0.78
CA SER A 129 13.30 -0.88 -0.22
C SER A 129 12.30 -1.05 -1.36
N ILE A 130 11.41 -2.04 -1.23
CA ILE A 130 10.36 -2.32 -2.22
C ILE A 130 8.98 -2.05 -1.63
N SER A 131 8.14 -1.37 -2.40
CA SER A 131 6.71 -1.30 -2.18
C SER A 131 5.93 -1.55 -3.49
N PHE A 132 4.65 -1.86 -3.36
CA PHE A 132 3.77 -2.12 -4.49
C PHE A 132 2.58 -1.17 -4.51
N GLU A 133 2.25 -0.68 -5.70
CA GLU A 133 1.12 0.21 -5.96
C GLU A 133 0.25 -0.39 -7.08
N TRP A 134 -1.07 -0.17 -6.99
CA TRP A 134 -2.03 -0.60 -8.01
C TRP A 134 -2.51 0.59 -8.83
N ARG A 135 -2.41 0.51 -10.16
CA ARG A 135 -2.90 1.55 -11.07
C ARG A 135 -3.91 0.96 -12.04
N ASP A 136 -4.87 1.77 -12.46
CA ASP A 136 -5.76 1.40 -13.56
C ASP A 136 -4.95 1.14 -14.83
N PRO A 137 -5.33 0.15 -15.66
CA PRO A 137 -4.63 -0.16 -16.90
C PRO A 137 -4.67 0.97 -17.93
N GLY A 138 -5.61 1.93 -17.77
CA GLY A 138 -5.71 3.14 -18.58
C GLY A 138 -4.94 4.34 -18.03
N ALA A 139 -4.45 4.28 -16.78
CA ALA A 139 -3.59 5.30 -16.20
C ALA A 139 -2.18 5.13 -16.74
N SER A 140 -1.99 5.55 -18.00
CA SER A 140 -0.68 5.56 -18.66
C SER A 140 0.32 6.31 -17.78
N THR A 141 1.43 5.66 -17.44
CA THR A 141 2.58 6.32 -16.84
C THR A 141 3.12 7.33 -17.83
N SER A 142 2.74 8.60 -17.68
CA SER A 142 3.42 9.72 -18.33
C SER A 142 4.79 9.92 -17.67
N LEU A 143 5.69 8.96 -17.85
CA LEU A 143 7.10 9.05 -17.47
C LEU A 143 7.92 9.24 -18.75
N GLY A 144 8.35 10.49 -18.98
CA GLY A 144 9.57 10.81 -19.71
C GLY A 144 9.60 10.51 -21.21
N GLY A 145 8.89 11.30 -22.01
CA GLY A 145 9.04 11.30 -23.47
C GLY A 145 8.69 12.66 -24.06
N GLY A 146 9.39 13.71 -23.63
CA GLY A 146 9.27 15.05 -24.21
C GLY A 146 9.75 15.07 -25.65
N SER A 147 8.97 14.53 -26.59
CA SER A 147 9.17 14.74 -28.01
C SER A 147 8.59 16.09 -28.38
N ARG A 148 9.29 17.17 -27.99
CA ARG A 148 9.12 18.46 -28.66
C ARG A 148 9.47 18.22 -30.13
N ARG A 149 8.43 18.12 -30.95
CA ARG A 149 8.56 18.16 -32.40
C ARG A 149 9.22 19.50 -32.74
N ALA A 150 10.51 19.49 -33.05
CA ALA A 150 11.20 20.67 -33.53
C ALA A 150 10.47 21.21 -34.76
N PRO A 151 10.18 22.52 -34.86
CA PRO A 151 9.67 23.08 -36.10
C PRO A 151 10.76 22.96 -37.16
N ARG A 152 10.42 22.31 -38.28
CA ARG A 152 11.29 22.25 -39.46
C ARG A 152 11.53 23.68 -39.96
N PRO A 153 12.78 24.14 -40.14
CA PRO A 153 13.01 25.37 -40.88
C PRO A 153 12.65 25.12 -42.34
N SER A 154 11.55 25.72 -42.79
CA SER A 154 11.24 25.86 -44.21
C SER A 154 12.28 26.78 -44.83
N ARG A 155 13.20 26.20 -45.60
CA ARG A 155 14.16 26.91 -46.45
C ARG A 155 13.38 27.56 -47.60
N ARG A 156 13.35 28.90 -47.65
CA ARG A 156 13.21 29.70 -48.87
C ARG A 156 14.05 30.95 -48.73
#